data_AF-A0A521EVF8-F1
#
_entry.id   AF-A0A521EVF8-F1
#
_cell.length_a   1.000
_cell.length_b   1.000
_cell.length_c   1.000
_cell.angle_alpha   90.00
_cell.angle_beta   90.00
_cell.angle_gamma   90.00
#
_symmetry.space_group_name_H-M   'P 1'
#
loop_
_entity.id
_entity.type
_entity.pdbx_description
1 polymer ?
#
loop_
_entity_poly.entity_id
_entity_poly.type
_entity_poly.pdbx_seq_one_letter_code
_entity_poly.pdbx_strand_id
1 'polypeptide(L)'
;MAKMQDVEQELRSFFVRISSLAYVVIKEDFRKGDEILRKNIFDDIDIVVLKTDELKLIKEAEKIKVGSGEYYVIRKEGNCKVRFEKNGKLVLQIDILSYNKYISTTFVEHVMKSRVCVGGIYFLSSDNELIFRIAEVVQFPKKQQHWYYLLRNWQKAYAFKRLDLLAPLYKRIIFLLRVPIFFPLIFLSIPKLKEKLINSLENIGLRRKSWLGDKFPEIIFKMNVRELISKQFTINGFNRCDSVVRLLAIENYYKINDFGWDLYNKMQHIRSDGLNDGAKERFIQLINSIQINGFDNYSEIPISRKGSILDGSHRLACAIYFKEQFVSVNIANRNYFDKKENEAVYDINWFKSNGFSEHEINLINKRVEMVIQDSKCYFTFIIWPPVMEFFSEIISDIQKSNGVLSFKRMNLKKDYFEEFVSKIYACDDIEDWKIKKKLNAMNNYNCEIGILRVFISEPNFRRKASNNRPISQQVEEIKRAIRAKYKTRIPNYIYDIAIHIGDNYAHTDEMENVITMYSEFCNE
;
A
#
# COMPACT_ATOMS: atom_id res chain seq x y z
N MET A 1 49.54 13.54 -7.25
CA MET A 1 49.95 13.15 -5.88
C MET A 1 50.47 14.32 -5.05
N ALA A 2 51.42 15.15 -5.51
CA ALA A 2 51.91 16.32 -4.75
C ALA A 2 50.80 17.24 -4.18
N LYS A 3 49.74 17.50 -4.95
CA LYS A 3 48.59 18.33 -4.54
C LYS A 3 47.76 17.77 -3.37
N MET A 4 47.83 16.47 -3.07
CA MET A 4 47.10 15.86 -1.96
C MET A 4 47.83 16.03 -0.63
N GLN A 5 49.16 16.04 -0.68
CA GLN A 5 50.00 16.18 0.51
C GLN A 5 49.84 17.57 1.13
N ASP A 6 49.71 18.61 0.29
CA ASP A 6 49.49 19.99 0.76
C ASP A 6 48.19 20.15 1.56
N VAL A 7 47.07 19.59 1.04
CA VAL A 7 45.75 19.67 1.72
C VAL A 7 45.77 18.90 3.04
N GLU A 8 46.39 17.72 3.02
CA GLU A 8 46.55 16.89 4.21
C GLU A 8 47.35 17.61 5.30
N GLN A 9 48.48 18.24 4.94
CA GLN A 9 49.33 18.96 5.87
C GLN A 9 48.65 20.19 6.47
N GLU A 10 47.91 20.94 5.65
CA GLU A 10 47.13 22.08 6.11
C GLU A 10 46.01 21.67 7.07
N LEU A 11 45.31 20.57 6.79
CA LEU A 11 44.28 20.04 7.69
C LEU A 11 44.87 19.53 9.01
N ARG A 12 46.01 18.85 8.99
CA ARG A 12 46.73 18.46 10.21
C ARG A 12 47.08 19.69 11.05
N SER A 13 47.64 20.71 10.40
CA SER A 13 47.99 21.97 11.05
C SER A 13 46.77 22.68 11.63
N PHE A 14 45.65 22.69 10.90
CA PHE A 14 44.38 23.23 11.38
C PHE A 14 43.90 22.52 12.65
N PHE A 15 43.84 21.18 12.66
CA PHE A 15 43.38 20.42 13.84
C PHE A 15 44.29 20.60 15.05
N VAL A 16 45.60 20.77 14.86
CA VAL A 16 46.53 21.12 15.94
C VAL A 16 46.20 22.50 16.52
N ARG A 17 45.95 23.51 15.67
CA ARG A 17 45.61 24.87 16.13
C ARG A 17 44.28 24.94 16.88
N ILE A 18 43.30 24.13 16.50
CA ILE A 18 41.99 24.08 17.18
C ILE A 18 41.93 23.08 18.34
N SER A 19 43.03 22.39 18.66
CA SER A 19 43.06 21.33 19.69
C SER A 19 42.62 21.78 21.08
N SER A 20 42.79 23.07 21.41
CA SER A 20 42.32 23.66 22.67
C SER A 20 40.83 24.04 22.69
N LEU A 21 40.14 24.02 21.54
CA LEU A 21 38.73 24.38 21.43
C LEU A 21 37.83 23.18 21.76
N ALA A 22 36.62 23.47 22.24
CA ALA A 22 35.60 22.44 22.44
C ALA A 22 34.88 22.13 21.11
N TYR A 23 35.48 21.25 20.30
CA TYR A 23 34.94 20.81 19.02
C TYR A 23 34.92 19.28 18.88
N VAL A 24 34.11 18.80 17.93
CA VAL A 24 34.05 17.40 17.50
C VAL A 24 33.72 17.30 16.01
N VAL A 25 34.29 16.31 15.32
CA VAL A 25 33.98 16.00 13.91
C VAL A 25 32.84 14.97 13.83
N ILE A 26 31.85 15.25 12.98
CA ILE A 26 30.64 14.42 12.71
C ILE A 26 30.85 13.58 11.45
N LYS A 27 31.76 12.59 11.48
CA LYS A 27 31.93 11.71 10.32
C LYS A 27 32.58 10.40 10.72
N GLU A 28 31.77 9.35 10.93
CA GLU A 28 32.23 8.03 11.38
C GLU A 28 33.32 7.43 10.47
N ASP A 29 33.24 7.72 9.16
CA ASP A 29 34.19 7.22 8.15
C ASP A 29 35.64 7.72 8.35
N PHE A 30 35.86 8.78 9.15
CA PHE A 30 37.20 9.28 9.49
C PHE A 30 37.90 8.46 10.59
N ARG A 31 37.23 7.50 11.23
CA ARG A 31 37.75 6.79 12.41
C ARG A 31 38.60 5.55 12.11
N LYS A 32 38.61 5.06 10.88
CA LYS A 32 39.27 3.79 10.53
C LYS A 32 40.76 3.98 10.16
N GLY A 33 41.60 4.13 11.18
CA GLY A 33 43.07 3.99 11.11
C GLY A 33 43.86 5.24 10.69
N ASP A 34 45.19 5.17 10.74
CA ASP A 34 46.16 6.26 10.48
C ASP A 34 46.09 6.89 9.07
N GLU A 35 45.24 6.36 8.18
CA GLU A 35 44.90 6.91 6.87
C GLU A 35 43.75 7.93 6.89
N ILE A 36 43.46 8.54 8.06
CA ILE A 36 42.37 9.52 8.31
C ILE A 36 42.20 10.55 7.18
N LEU A 37 43.29 10.89 6.49
CA LEU A 37 43.33 11.96 5.50
C LEU A 37 43.52 11.50 4.04
N ARG A 38 43.69 10.20 3.75
CA ARG A 38 44.18 9.77 2.42
C ARG A 38 43.10 9.39 1.40
N LYS A 39 41.89 8.98 1.82
CA LYS A 39 40.95 8.30 0.90
C LYS A 39 39.71 9.07 0.47
N ASN A 40 39.21 10.09 1.19
CA ASN A 40 37.90 10.72 0.88
C ASN A 40 37.76 12.19 1.35
N ILE A 41 38.84 12.98 1.45
CA ILE A 41 38.77 14.36 1.99
C ILE A 41 37.96 15.33 1.11
N PHE A 42 37.76 15.03 -0.17
CA PHE A 42 37.42 16.05 -1.16
C PHE A 42 36.03 16.69 -1.06
N ASP A 43 35.16 16.26 -0.16
CA ASP A 43 33.77 16.72 -0.22
C ASP A 43 33.40 17.66 0.93
N ASP A 44 33.45 17.24 2.21
CA ASP A 44 32.94 18.04 3.33
C ASP A 44 33.48 17.56 4.70
N ILE A 45 33.84 18.48 5.61
CA ILE A 45 34.13 18.20 7.03
C ILE A 45 33.06 18.86 7.90
N ASP A 46 32.24 18.04 8.57
CA ASP A 46 31.22 18.51 9.52
C ASP A 46 31.84 18.63 10.93
N ILE A 47 31.87 19.83 11.52
CA ILE A 47 32.39 20.12 12.86
C ILE A 47 31.27 20.68 13.75
N VAL A 48 31.02 20.07 14.91
CA VAL A 48 30.26 20.71 15.99
C VAL A 48 31.22 21.44 16.89
N VAL A 49 30.85 22.64 17.31
CA VAL A 49 31.64 23.46 18.24
C VAL A 49 30.73 24.08 19.29
N LEU A 50 31.23 24.27 20.52
CA LEU A 50 30.51 25.07 21.51
C LEU A 50 30.34 26.50 20.98
N LYS A 51 29.19 27.11 21.26
CA LYS A 51 28.87 28.46 20.79
C LYS A 51 29.92 29.50 21.19
N THR A 52 30.54 29.34 22.35
CA THR A 52 31.62 30.20 22.88
C THR A 52 32.91 30.13 22.07
N ASP A 53 33.16 29.01 21.36
CA ASP A 53 34.38 28.77 20.58
C ASP A 53 34.18 28.92 19.06
N GLU A 54 32.93 29.09 18.60
CA GLU A 54 32.59 29.20 17.17
C GLU A 54 33.44 30.23 16.43
N LEU A 55 33.53 31.46 16.95
CA LEU A 55 34.29 32.54 16.29
C LEU A 55 35.79 32.24 16.23
N LYS A 56 36.34 31.55 17.23
CA LYS A 56 37.77 31.16 17.23
C LYS A 56 38.01 30.08 16.18
N LEU A 57 37.12 29.09 16.10
CA LEU A 57 37.24 28.00 15.13
C LEU A 57 37.11 28.50 13.69
N ILE A 58 36.19 29.44 13.42
CA ILE A 58 36.07 30.10 12.11
C ILE A 58 37.36 30.81 11.73
N LYS A 59 37.94 31.62 12.64
CA LYS A 59 39.21 32.33 12.40
C LYS A 59 40.37 31.37 12.13
N GLU A 60 40.41 30.22 12.79
CA GLU A 60 41.44 29.19 12.53
C GLU A 60 41.23 28.47 11.19
N ALA A 61 39.97 28.27 10.78
CA ALA A 61 39.63 27.70 9.49
C ALA A 61 40.01 28.64 8.34
N GLU A 62 39.77 29.96 8.49
CA GLU A 62 40.17 30.99 7.52
C GLU A 62 41.69 31.04 7.26
N LYS A 63 42.52 30.51 8.18
CA LYS A 63 43.99 30.46 8.03
C LYS A 63 44.48 29.28 7.18
N ILE A 64 43.61 28.34 6.82
CA ILE A 64 43.97 27.17 6.00
C ILE A 64 44.38 27.65 4.58
N LYS A 65 45.52 27.19 4.08
CA LYS A 65 46.06 27.58 2.78
C LYS A 65 46.12 26.39 1.81
N VAL A 66 44.99 26.01 1.24
CA VAL A 66 44.92 24.87 0.30
C VAL A 66 45.33 25.29 -1.11
N GLY A 67 46.64 25.30 -1.37
CA GLY A 67 47.22 25.79 -2.62
C GLY A 67 46.97 27.29 -2.84
N SER A 68 47.47 27.86 -3.93
CA SER A 68 47.28 29.28 -4.30
C SER A 68 45.83 29.66 -4.68
N GLY A 69 44.81 28.99 -4.12
CA GLY A 69 43.40 29.19 -4.43
C GLY A 69 42.72 30.27 -3.60
N GLU A 70 41.49 30.62 -3.98
CA GLU A 70 40.63 31.55 -3.26
C GLU A 70 39.81 30.79 -2.19
N TYR A 71 39.48 31.46 -1.08
CA TYR A 71 38.57 30.93 -0.07
C TYR A 71 37.37 31.85 0.11
N TYR A 72 36.22 31.25 0.42
CA TYR A 72 34.97 31.96 0.67
C TYR A 72 34.35 31.50 1.99
N VAL A 73 33.93 32.45 2.81
CA VAL A 73 33.22 32.19 4.07
C VAL A 73 31.74 32.51 3.87
N ILE A 74 30.88 31.50 4.02
CA ILE A 74 29.43 31.62 3.89
C ILE A 74 28.81 31.48 5.27
N ARG A 75 28.25 32.57 5.80
CA ARG A 75 27.59 32.59 7.13
C ARG A 75 26.07 32.50 6.98
N LYS A 76 25.46 31.55 7.70
CA LYS A 76 24.01 31.44 7.92
C LYS A 76 23.75 31.34 9.43
N GLU A 77 22.56 31.69 9.89
CA GLU A 77 22.23 31.67 11.32
C GLU A 77 22.48 30.28 11.92
N GLY A 78 23.45 30.17 12.84
CA GLY A 78 23.83 28.92 13.52
C GLY A 78 24.67 27.93 12.71
N ASN A 79 25.05 28.26 11.47
CA ASN A 79 25.87 27.42 10.60
C ASN A 79 26.84 28.27 9.77
N CYS A 80 28.15 28.02 9.89
CA CYS A 80 29.17 28.67 9.08
C CYS A 80 29.84 27.65 8.17
N LYS A 81 29.94 27.96 6.87
CA LYS A 81 30.66 27.14 5.90
C LYS A 81 31.91 27.86 5.45
N VAL A 82 33.05 27.21 5.54
CA VAL A 82 34.32 27.71 4.99
C VAL A 82 34.66 26.85 3.77
N ARG A 83 34.67 27.45 2.58
CA ARG A 83 34.87 26.78 1.29
C ARG A 83 36.20 27.22 0.69
N PHE A 84 36.98 26.25 0.23
CA PHE A 84 38.25 26.47 -0.45
C PHE A 84 38.08 26.01 -1.90
N GLU A 85 38.27 26.91 -2.85
CA GLU A 85 38.10 26.61 -4.27
C GLU A 85 39.39 26.92 -5.05
N LYS A 86 39.71 26.08 -6.02
CA LYS A 86 40.87 26.27 -6.92
C LYS A 86 40.41 26.11 -8.36
N ASN A 87 40.61 27.15 -9.16
CA ASN A 87 40.15 27.21 -10.55
C ASN A 87 38.64 26.90 -10.67
N GLY A 88 37.83 27.48 -9.77
CA GLY A 88 36.37 27.29 -9.74
C GLY A 88 35.89 25.88 -9.32
N LYS A 89 36.78 25.04 -8.77
CA LYS A 89 36.42 23.71 -8.25
C LYS A 89 36.60 23.66 -6.74
N LEU A 90 35.61 23.13 -6.03
CA LEU A 90 35.68 22.89 -4.60
C LEU A 90 36.81 21.90 -4.30
N VAL A 91 37.68 22.26 -3.36
CA VAL A 91 38.79 21.42 -2.88
C VAL A 91 38.54 20.92 -1.47
N LEU A 92 37.97 21.79 -0.62
CA LEU A 92 37.66 21.50 0.77
C LEU A 92 36.47 22.36 1.21
N GLN A 93 35.55 21.77 1.96
CA GLN A 93 34.52 22.50 2.69
C GLN A 93 34.56 22.10 4.16
N ILE A 94 34.47 23.07 5.06
CA ILE A 94 34.29 22.86 6.51
C ILE A 94 32.95 23.46 6.92
N ASP A 95 32.03 22.58 7.32
CA ASP A 95 30.70 22.92 7.83
C ASP A 95 30.76 22.99 9.35
N ILE A 96 30.64 24.19 9.91
CA ILE A 96 30.73 24.47 11.34
C ILE A 96 29.32 24.65 11.90
N LEU A 97 28.92 23.74 12.79
CA LEU A 97 27.64 23.73 13.46
C LEU A 97 27.81 24.14 14.94
N SER A 98 27.40 25.36 15.28
CA SER A 98 27.37 25.85 16.66
C SER A 98 25.99 25.79 17.30
N TYR A 99 24.94 25.69 16.47
CA TYR A 99 23.55 25.69 16.91
C TYR A 99 22.69 24.83 15.98
N ASN A 100 21.87 23.98 16.57
CA ASN A 100 20.80 23.27 15.88
C ASN A 100 19.55 23.36 16.75
N LYS A 101 18.45 23.92 16.23
CA LYS A 101 17.19 24.09 16.98
C LYS A 101 16.57 22.78 17.49
N TYR A 102 17.06 21.64 17.01
CA TYR A 102 16.62 20.31 17.41
C TYR A 102 17.59 19.61 18.39
N ILE A 103 18.71 20.25 18.74
CA ILE A 103 19.73 19.71 19.64
C ILE A 103 19.92 20.69 20.79
N SER A 104 19.72 20.24 22.03
CA SER A 104 19.91 21.11 23.20
C SER A 104 21.38 21.45 23.41
N THR A 105 21.65 22.65 23.94
CA THR A 105 22.99 23.08 24.35
C THR A 105 23.61 22.10 25.35
N THR A 106 22.82 21.61 26.30
CA THR A 106 23.24 20.59 27.27
C THR A 106 23.71 19.29 26.61
N PHE A 107 23.08 18.87 25.51
CA PHE A 107 23.54 17.70 24.77
C PHE A 107 24.87 17.96 24.09
N VAL A 108 25.06 19.14 23.47
CA VAL A 108 26.34 19.51 22.85
C VAL A 108 27.46 19.53 23.91
N GLU A 109 27.22 20.11 25.08
CA GLU A 109 28.19 20.10 26.19
C GLU A 109 28.52 18.69 26.67
N HIS A 110 27.52 17.81 26.78
CA HIS A 110 27.72 16.41 27.13
C HIS A 110 28.61 15.70 26.11
N VAL A 111 28.31 15.91 24.82
CA VAL A 111 29.06 15.36 23.70
C VAL A 111 30.51 15.81 23.74
N MET A 112 30.77 17.09 24.04
CA MET A 112 32.13 17.59 24.20
C MET A 112 32.88 16.85 25.31
N LYS A 113 32.22 16.54 26.43
CA LYS A 113 32.85 15.77 27.52
C LYS A 113 33.12 14.31 27.16
N SER A 114 32.34 13.73 26.24
CA SER A 114 32.45 12.32 25.82
C SER A 114 33.20 12.08 24.50
N ARG A 115 33.83 13.12 23.93
CA ARG A 115 34.51 13.02 22.64
C ARG A 115 35.76 12.15 22.70
N VAL A 116 36.08 11.48 21.60
CA VAL A 116 37.24 10.58 21.49
C VAL A 116 38.32 11.23 20.63
N CYS A 117 39.55 11.33 21.14
CA CYS A 117 40.69 11.85 20.39
C CYS A 117 41.38 10.72 19.62
N VAL A 118 41.52 10.88 18.30
CA VAL A 118 42.27 9.96 17.43
C VAL A 118 43.19 10.80 16.54
N GLY A 119 44.51 10.59 16.63
CA GLY A 119 45.48 11.35 15.84
C GLY A 119 45.44 12.87 16.06
N GLY A 120 45.05 13.33 17.26
CA GLY A 120 44.89 14.75 17.60
C GLY A 120 43.56 15.38 17.17
N ILE A 121 42.65 14.60 16.58
CA ILE A 121 41.33 15.05 16.13
C ILE A 121 40.25 14.47 17.05
N TYR A 122 39.33 15.31 17.50
CA TYR A 122 38.21 14.86 18.34
C TYR A 122 37.00 14.42 17.51
N PHE A 123 36.49 13.23 17.79
CA PHE A 123 35.37 12.60 17.07
C PHE A 123 34.22 12.21 17.99
N LEU A 124 33.04 12.02 17.40
CA LEU A 124 31.77 11.99 18.14
C LEU A 124 31.36 10.80 19.00
N SER A 125 31.76 9.55 18.80
CA SER A 125 30.97 8.35 19.15
C SER A 125 29.83 8.17 18.14
N SER A 126 29.71 6.95 17.64
CA SER A 126 28.68 6.60 16.64
C SER A 126 27.28 6.92 17.13
N ASP A 127 27.12 6.82 18.44
CA ASP A 127 25.88 6.97 19.18
C ASP A 127 25.44 8.44 19.23
N ASN A 128 26.38 9.35 19.48
CA ASN A 128 26.11 10.78 19.44
C ASN A 128 25.96 11.30 18.01
N GLU A 129 26.76 10.80 17.06
CA GLU A 129 26.67 11.18 15.64
C GLU A 129 25.28 10.92 15.08
N LEU A 130 24.68 9.78 15.45
CA LEU A 130 23.32 9.46 15.06
C LEU A 130 22.31 10.55 15.46
N ILE A 131 22.43 11.13 16.66
CA ILE A 131 21.53 12.19 17.13
C ILE A 131 21.65 13.44 16.25
N PHE A 132 22.88 13.80 15.85
CA PHE A 132 23.09 14.89 14.89
C PHE A 132 22.46 14.58 13.53
N ARG A 133 22.63 13.36 13.00
CA ARG A 133 22.04 12.97 11.72
C ARG A 133 20.50 12.93 11.75
N ILE A 134 19.90 12.57 12.88
CA ILE A 134 18.46 12.65 13.12
C ILE A 134 17.99 14.11 13.04
N ALA A 135 18.67 15.02 13.74
CA ALA A 135 18.35 16.44 13.70
C ALA A 135 18.49 17.03 12.29
N GLU A 136 19.51 16.62 11.54
CA GLU A 136 19.70 17.02 10.13
C GLU A 136 18.58 16.51 9.21
N VAL A 137 18.09 15.28 9.39
CA VAL A 137 16.95 14.76 8.63
C VAL A 137 15.68 15.57 8.91
N VAL A 138 15.44 15.93 10.18
CA VAL A 138 14.28 16.75 10.54
C VAL A 138 14.42 18.17 9.99
N GLN A 139 15.63 18.71 9.93
CA GLN A 139 15.89 20.04 9.38
C GLN A 139 15.87 20.07 7.85
N PHE A 140 16.37 19.02 7.20
CA PHE A 140 16.60 18.92 5.77
C PHE A 140 16.13 17.57 5.22
N PRO A 141 14.81 17.28 5.21
CA PRO A 141 14.29 15.95 4.90
C PRO A 141 14.58 15.46 3.48
N LYS A 142 14.92 16.37 2.55
CA LYS A 142 15.27 16.05 1.16
C LYS A 142 16.71 15.54 0.97
N LYS A 143 17.59 15.68 1.97
CA LYS A 143 18.99 15.24 1.87
C LYS A 143 19.10 13.73 2.12
N GLN A 144 19.15 12.96 1.05
CA GLN A 144 19.12 11.49 1.09
C GLN A 144 20.29 10.87 1.87
N GLN A 145 21.49 11.48 1.84
CA GLN A 145 22.66 10.91 2.53
C GLN A 145 22.45 10.76 4.05
N HIS A 146 21.72 11.68 4.69
CA HIS A 146 21.45 11.59 6.13
C HIS A 146 20.50 10.43 6.42
N TRP A 147 19.49 10.21 5.57
CA TRP A 147 18.65 9.03 5.65
C TRP A 147 19.48 7.76 5.51
N TYR A 148 20.31 7.62 4.48
CA TYR A 148 21.16 6.45 4.31
C TYR A 148 22.06 6.17 5.54
N TYR A 149 22.64 7.21 6.15
CA TYR A 149 23.42 7.06 7.37
C TYR A 149 22.57 6.50 8.52
N LEU A 150 21.39 7.09 8.77
CA LEU A 150 20.49 6.62 9.83
C LEU A 150 20.13 5.16 9.63
N LEU A 151 19.87 4.76 8.38
CA LEU A 151 19.51 3.39 8.04
C LEU A 151 20.64 2.40 8.27
N ARG A 152 21.85 2.76 7.88
CA ARG A 152 23.03 1.93 8.14
C ARG A 152 23.29 1.75 9.63
N ASN A 153 22.97 2.76 10.45
CA ASN A 153 23.32 2.82 11.87
C ASN A 153 22.15 2.63 12.84
N TRP A 154 20.93 2.36 12.40
CA TRP A 154 19.76 2.42 13.29
C TRP A 154 19.63 1.27 14.30
N GLN A 155 20.42 0.20 14.17
CA GLN A 155 20.56 -0.78 15.26
C GLN A 155 21.12 -0.10 16.52
N LYS A 156 22.07 0.83 16.34
CA LYS A 156 22.58 1.70 17.40
C LYS A 156 21.49 2.67 17.87
N ALA A 157 20.70 3.22 16.95
CA ALA A 157 19.55 4.09 17.27
C ALA A 157 18.52 3.43 18.17
N TYR A 158 18.23 2.15 17.94
CA TYR A 158 17.21 1.43 18.70
C TYR A 158 17.69 1.04 20.10
N ALA A 159 19.00 0.88 20.30
CA ALA A 159 19.60 0.61 21.60
C ALA A 159 19.58 1.85 22.53
N PHE A 160 19.30 3.05 22.01
CA PHE A 160 19.17 4.26 22.81
C PHE A 160 17.92 4.20 23.70
N LYS A 161 18.13 3.81 24.96
CA LYS A 161 17.16 4.00 26.06
C LYS A 161 16.94 5.47 26.45
N ARG A 162 17.62 6.45 25.82
CA ARG A 162 17.42 7.90 26.07
C ARG A 162 16.36 8.52 25.14
N LEU A 163 15.22 7.85 25.00
CA LEU A 163 14.08 8.35 24.19
C LEU A 163 13.57 9.71 24.67
N ASP A 164 13.76 10.03 25.95
CA ASP A 164 13.29 11.26 26.60
C ASP A 164 13.86 12.52 25.96
N LEU A 165 15.11 12.48 25.47
CA LEU A 165 15.77 13.60 24.80
C LEU A 165 15.32 13.77 23.33
N LEU A 166 14.70 12.75 22.75
CA LEU A 166 14.30 12.70 21.33
C LEU A 166 12.79 12.71 21.12
N ALA A 167 11.98 12.70 22.19
CA ALA A 167 10.52 12.62 22.12
C ALA A 167 9.87 13.63 21.16
N PRO A 168 10.30 14.91 21.08
CA PRO A 168 9.76 15.86 20.10
C PRO A 168 10.15 15.54 18.65
N LEU A 169 11.37 15.03 18.42
CA LEU A 169 11.84 14.61 17.09
C LEU A 169 11.15 13.32 16.64
N TYR A 170 10.92 12.39 17.56
CA TYR A 170 10.35 11.08 17.26
C TYR A 170 8.95 11.20 16.65
N LYS A 171 8.10 12.09 17.18
CA LYS A 171 6.78 12.38 16.59
C LYS A 171 6.88 12.92 15.16
N ARG A 172 7.85 13.80 14.88
CA ARG A 172 8.07 14.35 13.53
C ARG A 172 8.67 13.34 12.57
N ILE A 173 9.55 12.45 13.04
CA ILE A 173 10.11 11.38 12.21
C ILE A 173 9.03 10.38 11.85
N ILE A 174 8.19 9.95 12.81
CA ILE A 174 7.02 9.10 12.53
C ILE A 174 6.09 9.75 11.50
N PHE A 175 5.86 11.06 11.61
CA PHE A 175 5.07 11.80 10.62
C PHE A 175 5.72 11.82 9.23
N LEU A 176 7.03 12.06 9.15
CA LEU A 176 7.79 12.05 7.88
C LEU A 176 7.86 10.64 7.26
N LEU A 177 7.90 9.60 8.08
CA LEU A 177 7.84 8.19 7.66
C LEU A 177 6.46 7.78 7.11
N ARG A 178 5.40 8.57 7.33
CA ARG A 178 4.08 8.37 6.70
C ARG A 178 4.00 8.93 5.28
N VAL A 179 5.04 9.63 4.81
CA VAL A 179 5.12 10.18 3.45
C VAL A 179 5.64 9.09 2.49
N PRO A 180 4.88 8.70 1.45
CA PRO A 180 5.17 7.54 0.59
C PRO A 180 6.56 7.56 -0.08
N ILE A 181 7.15 8.73 -0.25
CA ILE A 181 8.43 8.94 -0.95
C ILE A 181 9.62 8.37 -0.17
N PHE A 182 9.54 8.29 1.17
CA PHE A 182 10.65 7.84 2.02
C PHE A 182 10.51 6.38 2.49
N PHE A 183 9.36 5.77 2.21
CA PHE A 183 8.99 4.41 2.63
C PHE A 183 9.89 3.29 2.05
N PRO A 184 10.38 3.35 0.80
CA PRO A 184 11.12 2.22 0.22
C PRO A 184 12.59 2.13 0.66
N LEU A 185 13.22 3.26 0.97
CA LEU A 185 14.67 3.31 1.21
C LEU A 185 15.06 2.88 2.63
N ILE A 186 14.13 2.97 3.58
CA ILE A 186 14.36 2.85 5.03
C ILE A 186 14.43 1.41 5.57
N PHE A 187 14.04 0.43 4.75
CA PHE A 187 13.75 -0.91 5.26
C PHE A 187 14.88 -1.94 5.12
N LEU A 188 16.00 -1.55 4.51
CA LEU A 188 17.02 -2.49 4.03
C LEU A 188 18.10 -2.90 5.06
N SER A 189 18.12 -2.42 6.31
CA SER A 189 19.37 -2.49 7.11
C SER A 189 19.31 -3.08 8.54
N ILE A 190 18.15 -3.42 9.13
CA ILE A 190 18.07 -3.58 10.61
C ILE A 190 17.17 -4.74 11.12
N PRO A 191 17.76 -5.81 11.70
CA PRO A 191 17.05 -7.01 12.18
C PRO A 191 16.18 -6.87 13.44
N LYS A 192 16.46 -5.94 14.37
CA LYS A 192 15.70 -5.86 15.65
C LYS A 192 14.48 -4.93 15.61
N LEU A 193 14.47 -3.89 14.75
CA LEU A 193 13.24 -3.15 14.45
C LEU A 193 12.24 -4.03 13.67
N LYS A 194 12.77 -5.01 12.94
CA LYS A 194 12.03 -6.06 12.25
C LYS A 194 11.04 -6.71 13.22
N GLU A 195 11.43 -7.08 14.44
CA GLU A 195 10.61 -7.91 15.33
C GLU A 195 9.41 -7.18 15.97
N LYS A 196 9.58 -5.92 16.44
CA LYS A 196 8.45 -5.13 16.95
C LYS A 196 7.55 -4.58 15.86
N LEU A 197 8.10 -4.22 14.69
CA LEU A 197 7.29 -3.80 13.54
C LEU A 197 6.62 -5.01 12.89
N ILE A 198 7.21 -6.20 12.93
CA ILE A 198 6.57 -7.49 12.61
C ILE A 198 5.30 -7.61 13.47
N ASN A 199 5.37 -7.48 14.79
CA ASN A 199 4.17 -7.57 15.64
C ASN A 199 3.10 -6.49 15.32
N SER A 200 3.48 -5.29 14.85
CA SER A 200 2.52 -4.26 14.42
C SER A 200 2.01 -4.41 12.97
N LEU A 201 2.81 -4.97 12.07
CA LEU A 201 2.48 -5.25 10.66
C LEU A 201 1.63 -6.52 10.54
N GLU A 202 1.78 -7.44 11.48
CA GLU A 202 0.92 -8.61 11.66
C GLU A 202 -0.51 -8.21 12.02
N ASN A 203 -0.65 -7.17 12.84
CA ASN A 203 -1.95 -6.58 13.18
C ASN A 203 -2.61 -5.85 11.98
N ILE A 204 -1.88 -5.56 10.91
CA ILE A 204 -2.41 -5.04 9.63
C ILE A 204 -2.18 -6.02 8.47
N GLY A 205 -1.90 -7.29 8.79
CA GLY A 205 -1.96 -8.40 7.84
C GLY A 205 -0.76 -8.55 6.89
N LEU A 206 0.49 -8.31 7.27
CA LEU A 206 1.65 -8.67 6.44
C LEU A 206 2.59 -9.63 7.20
N ARG A 207 2.76 -10.88 6.74
CA ARG A 207 3.76 -11.87 7.26
C ARG A 207 4.54 -12.56 6.11
N ARG A 208 5.74 -13.03 6.46
CA ARG A 208 6.95 -13.41 5.66
C ARG A 208 6.80 -14.54 4.62
N LYS A 209 7.87 -14.75 3.81
CA LYS A 209 8.47 -16.05 3.39
C LYS A 209 10.01 -16.00 3.50
N SER A 210 10.64 -17.17 3.55
CA SER A 210 12.01 -17.46 4.02
C SER A 210 13.14 -16.83 3.20
N TRP A 211 14.16 -16.30 3.90
CA TRP A 211 15.36 -15.70 3.33
C TRP A 211 16.49 -16.74 3.23
N LEU A 212 16.55 -17.47 2.12
CA LEU A 212 17.74 -18.17 1.64
C LEU A 212 17.83 -17.94 0.13
N GLY A 213 18.75 -17.06 -0.29
CA GLY A 213 19.05 -16.75 -1.69
C GLY A 213 19.00 -15.26 -2.00
N ASP A 214 20.02 -14.75 -2.71
CA ASP A 214 20.28 -13.35 -3.09
C ASP A 214 19.24 -12.69 -4.02
N LYS A 215 17.97 -13.08 -3.95
CA LYS A 215 16.88 -12.42 -4.67
C LYS A 215 16.15 -11.49 -3.70
N PHE A 216 15.90 -10.26 -4.15
CA PHE A 216 15.10 -9.25 -3.45
C PHE A 216 13.88 -9.90 -2.76
N PRO A 217 13.48 -9.45 -1.56
CA PRO A 217 12.28 -9.97 -0.92
C PRO A 217 11.09 -9.69 -1.84
N GLU A 218 10.50 -10.75 -2.38
CA GLU A 218 9.21 -10.66 -3.04
C GLU A 218 8.22 -10.11 -2.01
N ILE A 219 7.67 -8.94 -2.30
CA ILE A 219 6.72 -8.28 -1.41
C ILE A 219 5.45 -9.11 -1.45
N ILE A 220 5.19 -9.85 -0.37
CA ILE A 220 3.94 -10.57 -0.17
C ILE A 220 2.87 -9.52 0.13
N PHE A 221 1.92 -9.35 -0.78
CA PHE A 221 0.78 -8.48 -0.58
C PHE A 221 -0.37 -9.31 -0.01
N LYS A 222 -1.11 -8.81 0.97
CA LYS A 222 -2.44 -9.37 1.25
C LYS A 222 -3.46 -8.68 0.37
N MET A 223 -4.24 -9.48 -0.34
CA MET A 223 -5.35 -9.03 -1.16
C MET A 223 -6.65 -9.57 -0.56
N ASN A 224 -7.69 -8.74 -0.56
CA ASN A 224 -9.01 -9.20 -0.15
C ASN A 224 -9.51 -10.26 -1.15
N VAL A 225 -10.09 -11.36 -0.67
CA VAL A 225 -10.55 -12.46 -1.54
C VAL A 225 -11.61 -11.99 -2.54
N ARG A 226 -12.52 -11.10 -2.13
CA ARG A 226 -13.51 -10.47 -3.03
C ARG A 226 -12.83 -9.68 -4.14
N GLU A 227 -11.81 -8.90 -3.80
CA GLU A 227 -11.03 -8.15 -4.80
C GLU A 227 -10.35 -9.11 -5.78
N LEU A 228 -9.70 -10.15 -5.27
CA LEU A 228 -9.04 -11.15 -6.11
C LEU A 228 -10.03 -11.85 -7.05
N ILE A 229 -11.21 -12.24 -6.57
CA ILE A 229 -12.29 -12.81 -7.38
C ILE A 229 -12.74 -11.83 -8.47
N SER A 230 -12.95 -10.56 -8.12
CA SER A 230 -13.38 -9.52 -9.08
C SER A 230 -12.38 -9.34 -10.22
N LYS A 231 -11.08 -9.53 -9.95
CA LYS A 231 -10.02 -9.47 -10.96
C LYS A 231 -9.97 -10.66 -11.91
N GLN A 232 -10.77 -11.70 -11.68
CA GLN A 232 -10.84 -12.86 -12.56
C GLN A 232 -11.97 -12.76 -13.60
N PHE A 233 -12.71 -11.66 -13.61
CA PHE A 233 -13.72 -11.42 -14.64
C PHE A 233 -13.14 -10.65 -15.81
N THR A 234 -13.51 -11.08 -17.01
CA THR A 234 -13.17 -10.43 -18.27
C THR A 234 -14.47 -10.16 -19.04
N ILE A 235 -14.35 -9.60 -20.25
CA ILE A 235 -15.49 -9.44 -21.16
C ILE A 235 -16.19 -10.77 -21.50
N ASN A 236 -15.48 -11.90 -21.39
CA ASN A 236 -16.03 -13.24 -21.65
C ASN A 236 -16.63 -13.90 -20.39
N GLY A 237 -16.74 -13.16 -19.28
CA GLY A 237 -17.24 -13.66 -18.00
C GLY A 237 -16.12 -14.07 -17.04
N PHE A 238 -16.40 -15.05 -16.17
CA PHE A 238 -15.43 -15.51 -15.17
C PHE A 238 -14.34 -16.37 -15.84
N ASN A 239 -13.10 -15.89 -15.82
CA ASN A 239 -11.97 -16.49 -16.53
C ASN A 239 -11.26 -17.61 -15.73
N ARG A 240 -11.72 -17.88 -14.50
CA ARG A 240 -11.11 -18.85 -13.58
C ARG A 240 -12.13 -19.90 -13.11
N CYS A 241 -12.96 -20.40 -14.02
CA CYS A 241 -13.89 -21.50 -13.74
C CYS A 241 -13.17 -22.76 -13.23
N ASP A 242 -11.87 -22.90 -13.49
CA ASP A 242 -11.02 -23.92 -12.87
C ASP A 242 -10.96 -23.83 -11.33
N SER A 243 -11.09 -22.63 -10.76
CA SER A 243 -11.20 -22.43 -9.31
C SER A 243 -12.57 -22.87 -8.78
N VAL A 244 -13.62 -22.73 -9.59
CA VAL A 244 -14.98 -23.16 -9.24
C VAL A 244 -15.10 -24.69 -9.29
N VAL A 245 -14.52 -25.34 -10.29
CA VAL A 245 -14.45 -26.82 -10.33
C VAL A 245 -13.71 -27.36 -9.10
N ARG A 246 -12.62 -26.70 -8.69
CA ARG A 246 -11.91 -27.04 -7.45
C ARG A 246 -12.75 -26.80 -6.20
N LEU A 247 -13.56 -25.74 -6.16
CA LEU A 247 -14.51 -25.49 -5.07
C LEU A 247 -15.56 -26.61 -4.98
N LEU A 248 -16.12 -27.05 -6.12
CA LEU A 248 -17.03 -28.19 -6.18
C LEU A 248 -16.38 -29.48 -5.67
N ALA A 249 -15.09 -29.70 -5.94
CA ALA A 249 -14.35 -30.83 -5.39
C ALA A 249 -14.14 -30.75 -3.87
N ILE A 250 -13.93 -29.54 -3.30
CA ILE A 250 -13.91 -29.35 -1.84
C ILE A 250 -15.28 -29.70 -1.25
N GLU A 251 -16.36 -29.25 -1.87
CA GLU A 251 -17.73 -29.61 -1.45
C GLU A 251 -17.97 -31.12 -1.51
N ASN A 252 -17.48 -31.80 -2.56
CA ASN A 252 -17.55 -33.26 -2.66
C ASN A 252 -16.75 -33.97 -1.56
N TYR A 253 -15.57 -33.43 -1.21
CA TYR A 253 -14.75 -33.90 -0.09
C TYR A 253 -15.54 -33.88 1.23
N TYR A 254 -16.30 -32.81 1.48
CA TYR A 254 -17.19 -32.66 2.65
C TYR A 254 -18.60 -33.24 2.47
N LYS A 255 -18.84 -34.05 1.42
CA LYS A 255 -20.12 -34.73 1.16
C LYS A 255 -21.31 -33.78 0.92
N ILE A 256 -21.05 -32.56 0.45
CA ILE A 256 -22.07 -31.57 0.08
C ILE A 256 -22.64 -31.86 -1.32
N ASN A 257 -21.82 -32.44 -2.19
CA ASN A 257 -22.23 -32.96 -3.49
C ASN A 257 -21.52 -34.31 -3.74
N ASP A 258 -21.88 -35.00 -4.82
CA ASP A 258 -21.31 -36.29 -5.23
C ASP A 258 -20.48 -36.22 -6.53
N PHE A 259 -20.54 -35.12 -7.29
CA PHE A 259 -19.94 -34.98 -8.63
C PHE A 259 -18.64 -34.16 -8.68
N GLY A 260 -18.27 -33.44 -7.62
CA GLY A 260 -17.18 -32.46 -7.69
C GLY A 260 -15.80 -33.04 -8.02
N TRP A 261 -15.46 -34.22 -7.50
CA TRP A 261 -14.20 -34.88 -7.83
C TRP A 261 -14.14 -35.37 -9.28
N ASP A 262 -15.28 -35.75 -9.87
CA ASP A 262 -15.33 -36.20 -11.27
C ASP A 262 -15.01 -35.05 -12.22
N LEU A 263 -15.63 -33.89 -12.00
CA LEU A 263 -15.32 -32.65 -12.74
C LEU A 263 -13.84 -32.25 -12.58
N TYR A 264 -13.32 -32.32 -11.35
CA TYR A 264 -11.92 -32.00 -11.07
C TYR A 264 -10.96 -32.95 -11.78
N ASN A 265 -11.20 -34.27 -11.70
CA ASN A 265 -10.36 -35.28 -12.32
C ASN A 265 -10.36 -35.14 -13.84
N LYS A 266 -11.55 -34.93 -14.44
CA LYS A 266 -11.70 -34.66 -15.87
C LYS A 266 -10.92 -33.42 -16.30
N MET A 267 -11.11 -32.29 -15.59
CA MET A 267 -10.40 -31.04 -15.88
C MET A 267 -8.88 -31.22 -15.77
N GLN A 268 -8.40 -31.88 -14.73
CA GLN A 268 -6.97 -32.04 -14.50
C GLN A 268 -6.33 -32.98 -15.51
N HIS A 269 -6.98 -34.09 -15.86
CA HIS A 269 -6.51 -35.02 -16.89
C HIS A 269 -6.27 -34.30 -18.22
N ILE A 270 -7.21 -33.45 -18.64
CA ILE A 270 -7.10 -32.66 -19.87
C ILE A 270 -5.98 -31.63 -19.77
N ARG A 271 -5.89 -30.92 -18.64
CA ARG A 271 -4.91 -29.85 -18.42
C ARG A 271 -3.47 -30.34 -18.36
N SER A 272 -3.24 -31.56 -17.89
CA SER A 272 -1.90 -32.13 -17.72
C SER A 272 -1.49 -33.09 -18.83
N ASP A 273 -2.20 -33.11 -19.97
CA ASP A 273 -2.00 -34.08 -21.04
C ASP A 273 -1.96 -35.54 -20.53
N GLY A 274 -2.83 -35.87 -19.56
CA GLY A 274 -2.92 -37.18 -18.92
C GLY A 274 -1.93 -37.44 -17.77
N LEU A 275 -0.93 -36.58 -17.55
CA LEU A 275 0.09 -36.72 -16.49
C LEU A 275 -0.39 -36.14 -15.16
N ASN A 276 -1.29 -36.83 -14.45
CA ASN A 276 -1.97 -36.28 -13.27
C ASN A 276 -1.67 -37.01 -11.94
N ASP A 277 -0.58 -37.77 -11.86
CA ASP A 277 -0.27 -38.59 -10.70
C ASP A 277 -0.21 -37.76 -9.40
N GLY A 278 -1.05 -38.16 -8.43
CA GLY A 278 -1.09 -37.58 -7.09
C GLY A 278 -1.78 -36.22 -6.96
N ALA A 279 -2.40 -35.65 -8.00
CA ALA A 279 -2.95 -34.30 -7.92
C ALA A 279 -4.19 -34.18 -7.03
N LYS A 280 -5.01 -35.23 -6.97
CA LYS A 280 -6.15 -35.30 -6.05
C LYS A 280 -5.65 -35.37 -4.61
N GLU A 281 -4.67 -36.21 -4.34
CA GLU A 281 -4.07 -36.44 -3.03
C GLU A 281 -3.39 -35.16 -2.51
N ARG A 282 -2.62 -34.46 -3.37
CA ARG A 282 -2.04 -33.15 -3.03
C ARG A 282 -3.11 -32.11 -2.73
N PHE A 283 -4.23 -32.13 -3.46
CA PHE A 283 -5.31 -31.19 -3.18
C PHE A 283 -6.01 -31.50 -1.85
N ILE A 284 -6.28 -32.77 -1.55
CA ILE A 284 -6.80 -33.20 -0.25
C ILE A 284 -5.84 -32.80 0.88
N GLN A 285 -4.53 -32.97 0.70
CA GLN A 285 -3.53 -32.51 1.67
C GLN A 285 -3.60 -31.00 1.91
N LEU A 286 -3.78 -30.20 0.86
CA LEU A 286 -3.98 -28.75 0.99
C LEU A 286 -5.26 -28.42 1.76
N ILE A 287 -6.39 -29.06 1.43
CA ILE A 287 -7.68 -28.86 2.11
C ILE A 287 -7.53 -29.17 3.60
N ASN A 288 -6.95 -30.33 3.94
CA ASN A 288 -6.73 -30.76 5.32
C ASN A 288 -5.78 -29.81 6.05
N SER A 289 -4.69 -29.39 5.40
CA SER A 289 -3.74 -28.46 5.99
C SER A 289 -4.41 -27.13 6.33
N ILE A 290 -5.28 -26.62 5.46
CA ILE A 290 -5.99 -25.36 5.71
C ILE A 290 -7.07 -25.54 6.79
N GLN A 291 -7.80 -26.66 6.77
CA GLN A 291 -8.81 -26.96 7.79
C GLN A 291 -8.19 -27.04 9.19
N ILE A 292 -7.01 -27.66 9.32
CA ILE A 292 -6.34 -27.87 10.60
C ILE A 292 -5.56 -26.63 11.04
N ASN A 293 -4.79 -26.01 10.13
CA ASN A 293 -3.82 -24.98 10.48
C ASN A 293 -4.25 -23.56 10.08
N GLY A 294 -5.40 -23.42 9.40
CA GLY A 294 -5.81 -22.19 8.74
C GLY A 294 -5.01 -21.89 7.46
N PHE A 295 -5.31 -20.76 6.83
CA PHE A 295 -4.60 -20.33 5.64
C PHE A 295 -3.14 -19.97 5.91
N ASP A 296 -2.22 -20.69 5.26
CA ASP A 296 -0.80 -20.36 5.31
C ASP A 296 -0.53 -19.02 4.59
N ASN A 297 -0.22 -17.97 5.37
CA ASN A 297 0.11 -16.65 4.86
C ASN A 297 1.44 -16.60 4.08
N TYR A 298 2.26 -17.66 4.16
CA TYR A 298 3.54 -17.78 3.44
C TYR A 298 3.35 -18.40 2.04
N SER A 299 2.16 -18.94 1.76
CA SER A 299 1.85 -19.55 0.48
C SER A 299 1.09 -18.53 -0.38
N GLU A 300 1.79 -17.98 -1.37
CA GLU A 300 1.31 -16.89 -2.20
C GLU A 300 0.53 -17.41 -3.42
N ILE A 301 -0.47 -16.63 -3.84
CA ILE A 301 -1.11 -16.78 -5.14
C ILE A 301 -0.40 -15.84 -6.12
N PRO A 302 0.36 -16.36 -7.11
CA PRO A 302 0.99 -15.51 -8.11
C PRO A 302 -0.06 -14.87 -9.02
N ILE A 303 0.01 -13.55 -9.16
CA ILE A 303 -0.88 -12.73 -9.97
C ILE A 303 -0.11 -11.89 -10.98
N SER A 304 -0.78 -11.52 -12.08
CA SER A 304 -0.28 -10.55 -13.04
C SER A 304 -0.32 -9.15 -12.45
N ARG A 305 0.29 -8.17 -13.14
CA ARG A 305 0.19 -6.75 -12.77
C ARG A 305 -1.25 -6.21 -12.80
N LYS A 306 -2.15 -6.88 -13.53
CA LYS A 306 -3.58 -6.54 -13.59
C LYS A 306 -4.38 -7.18 -12.46
N GLY A 307 -3.81 -8.16 -11.74
CA GLY A 307 -4.46 -8.92 -10.69
C GLY A 307 -5.04 -10.27 -11.15
N SER A 308 -4.90 -10.63 -12.42
CA SER A 308 -5.31 -11.95 -12.94
C SER A 308 -4.43 -13.03 -12.31
N ILE A 309 -5.02 -14.13 -11.84
CA ILE A 309 -4.26 -15.23 -11.25
C ILE A 309 -3.46 -15.93 -12.34
N LEU A 310 -2.16 -16.15 -12.10
CA LEU A 310 -1.26 -16.90 -12.98
C LEU A 310 -1.21 -18.38 -12.58
N ASP A 311 -1.23 -18.65 -11.28
CA ASP A 311 -1.33 -19.98 -10.66
C ASP A 311 -1.92 -19.86 -9.24
N GLY A 312 -2.30 -20.98 -8.63
CA GLY A 312 -2.85 -21.00 -7.26
C GLY A 312 -4.37 -21.01 -7.17
N SER A 313 -5.09 -21.46 -8.22
CA SER A 313 -6.56 -21.62 -8.18
C SER A 313 -7.04 -22.59 -7.10
N HIS A 314 -6.24 -23.59 -6.73
CA HIS A 314 -6.52 -24.44 -5.57
C HIS A 314 -6.59 -23.65 -4.27
N ARG A 315 -5.70 -22.68 -4.09
CA ARG A 315 -5.71 -21.80 -2.91
C ARG A 315 -6.88 -20.82 -2.96
N LEU A 316 -7.20 -20.26 -4.13
CA LEU A 316 -8.40 -19.42 -4.27
C LEU A 316 -9.68 -20.22 -3.94
N ALA A 317 -9.82 -21.44 -4.44
CA ALA A 317 -10.97 -22.30 -4.15
C ALA A 317 -11.12 -22.58 -2.65
N CYS A 318 -10.00 -22.89 -1.97
CA CYS A 318 -10.01 -23.04 -0.51
C CYS A 318 -10.39 -21.72 0.19
N ALA A 319 -9.91 -20.57 -0.30
CA ALA A 319 -10.15 -19.29 0.35
C ALA A 319 -11.64 -18.91 0.28
N ILE A 320 -12.28 -19.22 -0.85
CA ILE A 320 -13.72 -19.09 -1.02
C ILE A 320 -14.46 -20.03 -0.06
N TYR A 321 -14.11 -21.33 -0.05
CA TYR A 321 -14.80 -22.33 0.77
C TYR A 321 -14.72 -22.04 2.27
N PHE A 322 -13.53 -21.75 2.77
CA PHE A 322 -13.27 -21.47 4.18
C PHE A 322 -13.60 -20.02 4.58
N LYS A 323 -14.18 -19.22 3.66
CA LYS A 323 -14.60 -17.82 3.89
C LYS A 323 -13.47 -16.93 4.39
N GLU A 324 -12.27 -17.12 3.84
CA GLU A 324 -11.13 -16.27 4.14
C GLU A 324 -11.36 -14.85 3.63
N GLN A 325 -11.03 -13.87 4.46
CA GLN A 325 -11.16 -12.46 4.07
C GLN A 325 -9.99 -12.00 3.20
N PHE A 326 -8.79 -12.53 3.45
CA PHE A 326 -7.55 -12.12 2.80
C PHE A 326 -6.66 -13.30 2.46
N VAL A 327 -5.98 -13.20 1.31
CA VAL A 327 -4.96 -14.16 0.88
C VAL A 327 -3.67 -13.44 0.54
N SER A 328 -2.55 -14.12 0.74
CA SER A 328 -1.25 -13.66 0.28
C SER A 328 -1.13 -13.82 -1.23
N VAL A 329 -0.74 -12.75 -1.92
CA VAL A 329 -0.51 -12.70 -3.36
C VAL A 329 0.88 -12.14 -3.65
N ASN A 330 1.42 -12.51 -4.81
CA ASN A 330 2.71 -12.03 -5.29
C ASN A 330 2.58 -11.60 -6.75
N ILE A 331 3.02 -10.38 -7.04
CA ILE A 331 3.00 -9.84 -8.41
C ILE A 331 4.22 -10.40 -9.13
N ALA A 332 4.00 -11.33 -10.04
CA ALA A 332 5.10 -12.00 -10.71
C ALA A 332 5.95 -11.02 -11.55
N ASN A 333 7.28 -11.17 -11.47
CA ASN A 333 8.23 -10.39 -12.27
C ASN A 333 8.16 -10.79 -13.76
N ARG A 334 8.27 -9.78 -14.67
CA ARG A 334 8.21 -9.94 -16.14
C ARG A 334 8.93 -11.19 -16.64
N ASN A 335 10.20 -11.33 -16.26
CA ASN A 335 11.07 -12.38 -16.79
C ASN A 335 10.69 -13.83 -16.44
N TYR A 336 9.81 -14.08 -15.46
CA TYR A 336 9.40 -15.44 -15.08
C TYR A 336 8.17 -15.93 -15.86
N PHE A 337 7.37 -15.02 -16.42
CA PHE A 337 6.12 -15.34 -17.12
C PHE A 337 5.98 -14.70 -18.51
N ASP A 338 6.99 -14.01 -19.05
CA ASP A 338 6.97 -13.50 -20.44
C ASP A 338 6.81 -14.61 -21.51
N LYS A 339 6.97 -15.91 -21.16
CA LYS A 339 6.59 -17.05 -22.02
C LYS A 339 5.14 -17.53 -21.86
N LYS A 340 4.44 -17.07 -20.82
CA LYS A 340 3.04 -17.36 -20.46
C LYS A 340 2.20 -16.07 -20.48
N GLU A 341 2.50 -15.14 -21.39
CA GLU A 341 1.62 -13.97 -21.64
C GLU A 341 0.23 -14.36 -22.18
N ASN A 342 -0.01 -15.65 -22.45
CA ASN A 342 -1.36 -16.18 -22.40
C ASN A 342 -1.72 -16.39 -20.92
N GLU A 343 -2.40 -15.39 -20.33
CA GLU A 343 -3.12 -15.54 -19.06
C GLU A 343 -3.76 -16.93 -19.02
N ALA A 344 -3.71 -17.64 -17.88
CA ALA A 344 -4.33 -18.95 -17.79
C ALA A 344 -5.85 -18.81 -17.98
N VAL A 345 -6.31 -18.95 -19.22
CA VAL A 345 -7.72 -18.81 -19.62
C VAL A 345 -8.43 -20.12 -19.32
N TYR A 346 -9.18 -20.12 -18.22
CA TYR A 346 -10.09 -21.20 -17.86
C TYR A 346 -11.50 -20.62 -17.72
N ASP A 347 -11.94 -19.88 -18.74
CA ASP A 347 -13.31 -19.44 -18.88
C ASP A 347 -14.25 -20.62 -19.20
N ILE A 348 -15.55 -20.36 -19.26
CA ILE A 348 -16.52 -21.42 -19.58
C ILE A 348 -16.33 -22.02 -20.98
N ASN A 349 -15.75 -21.25 -21.92
CA ASN A 349 -15.50 -21.73 -23.28
C ASN A 349 -14.40 -22.78 -23.30
N TRP A 350 -13.37 -22.64 -22.46
CA TRP A 350 -12.35 -23.67 -22.28
C TRP A 350 -12.99 -25.02 -21.92
N PHE A 351 -13.95 -25.05 -20.99
CA PHE A 351 -14.64 -26.28 -20.61
C PHE A 351 -15.49 -26.86 -21.74
N LYS A 352 -16.24 -26.00 -22.46
CA LYS A 352 -17.03 -26.41 -23.63
C LYS A 352 -16.16 -27.04 -24.72
N SER A 353 -15.04 -26.39 -25.06
CA SER A 353 -14.10 -26.88 -26.08
C SER A 353 -13.36 -28.15 -25.68
N ASN A 354 -13.32 -28.48 -24.38
CA ASN A 354 -12.63 -29.65 -23.84
C ASN A 354 -13.60 -30.77 -23.41
N GLY A 355 -14.79 -30.85 -24.02
CA GLY A 355 -15.68 -32.01 -23.90
C GLY A 355 -16.46 -32.09 -22.58
N PHE A 356 -16.66 -30.98 -21.89
CA PHE A 356 -17.64 -30.91 -20.79
C PHE A 356 -19.06 -30.83 -21.38
N SER A 357 -19.93 -31.71 -20.90
CA SER A 357 -21.34 -31.77 -21.27
C SER A 357 -22.09 -30.54 -20.80
N GLU A 358 -23.23 -30.26 -21.43
CA GLU A 358 -24.09 -29.14 -21.07
C GLU A 358 -24.51 -29.18 -19.60
N HIS A 359 -24.78 -30.37 -19.05
CA HIS A 359 -25.08 -30.53 -17.64
C HIS A 359 -23.91 -30.10 -16.74
N GLU A 360 -22.68 -30.54 -17.02
CA GLU A 360 -21.48 -30.15 -16.26
C GLU A 360 -21.22 -28.64 -16.37
N ILE A 361 -21.40 -28.05 -17.56
CA ILE A 361 -21.29 -26.61 -17.80
C ILE A 361 -22.31 -25.84 -16.95
N ASN A 362 -23.55 -26.31 -16.87
CA ASN A 362 -24.59 -25.69 -16.05
C ASN A 362 -24.27 -25.75 -14.55
N LEU A 363 -23.69 -26.86 -14.06
CA LEU A 363 -23.22 -26.97 -12.68
C LEU A 363 -22.11 -25.93 -12.37
N ILE A 364 -21.15 -25.78 -13.28
CA ILE A 364 -20.06 -24.80 -13.14
C ILE A 364 -20.61 -23.37 -13.13
N ASN A 365 -21.47 -23.01 -14.09
CA ASN A 365 -22.07 -21.68 -14.18
C ASN A 365 -22.91 -21.34 -12.95
N LYS A 366 -23.76 -22.27 -12.50
CA LYS A 366 -24.55 -22.09 -11.28
C LYS A 366 -23.66 -21.81 -10.08
N ARG A 367 -22.52 -22.50 -9.96
CA ARG A 367 -21.60 -22.25 -8.85
C ARG A 367 -20.82 -20.95 -9.01
N VAL A 368 -20.48 -20.52 -10.24
CA VAL A 368 -19.93 -19.16 -10.49
C VAL A 368 -20.90 -18.09 -9.99
N GLU A 369 -22.19 -18.19 -10.31
CA GLU A 369 -23.22 -17.25 -9.84
C GLU A 369 -23.29 -17.21 -8.31
N MET A 370 -23.29 -18.38 -7.66
CA MET A 370 -23.25 -18.47 -6.21
C MET A 370 -21.97 -17.85 -5.63
N VAL A 371 -20.80 -18.07 -6.23
CA VAL A 371 -19.55 -17.43 -5.79
C VAL A 371 -19.67 -15.92 -5.83
N ILE A 372 -20.23 -15.33 -6.90
CA ILE A 372 -20.44 -13.89 -7.01
C ILE A 372 -21.35 -13.37 -5.90
N GLN A 373 -22.43 -14.11 -5.60
CA GLN A 373 -23.39 -13.74 -4.56
C GLN A 373 -22.77 -13.86 -3.16
N ASP A 374 -22.16 -15.01 -2.85
CA ASP A 374 -21.53 -15.33 -1.56
C ASP A 374 -20.38 -14.37 -1.25
N SER A 375 -19.55 -14.06 -2.25
CA SER A 375 -18.44 -13.13 -2.09
C SER A 375 -18.87 -11.66 -2.17
N LYS A 376 -20.14 -11.39 -2.52
CA LYS A 376 -20.68 -10.06 -2.81
C LYS A 376 -19.85 -9.28 -3.83
N CYS A 377 -19.44 -9.94 -4.90
CA CYS A 377 -18.72 -9.33 -6.03
C CYS A 377 -19.68 -8.59 -6.98
N TYR A 378 -20.65 -7.83 -6.45
CA TYR A 378 -21.62 -7.07 -7.22
C TYR A 378 -21.79 -5.66 -6.64
N PHE A 379 -22.52 -4.83 -7.35
CA PHE A 379 -22.94 -3.50 -6.90
C PHE A 379 -24.45 -3.49 -6.71
N THR A 380 -24.90 -2.82 -5.65
CA THR A 380 -26.32 -2.64 -5.37
C THR A 380 -26.79 -1.32 -5.92
N PHE A 381 -27.84 -1.40 -6.74
CA PHE A 381 -28.48 -0.27 -7.39
C PHE A 381 -29.83 -0.07 -6.73
N ILE A 382 -30.12 1.15 -6.35
CA ILE A 382 -31.43 1.59 -5.87
C ILE A 382 -32.04 2.48 -6.95
N ILE A 383 -33.14 2.01 -7.50
CA ILE A 383 -34.02 2.75 -8.41
C ILE A 383 -35.06 3.44 -7.55
N TRP A 384 -35.08 4.77 -7.63
CA TRP A 384 -35.93 5.59 -6.78
C TRP A 384 -37.35 5.71 -7.33
N PRO A 385 -38.34 6.10 -6.50
CA PRO A 385 -39.74 6.21 -6.89
C PRO A 385 -40.02 6.92 -8.21
N PRO A 386 -39.37 8.08 -8.52
CA PRO A 386 -39.70 8.85 -9.72
C PRO A 386 -39.48 8.13 -11.05
N VAL A 387 -38.79 6.99 -11.07
CA VAL A 387 -38.51 6.21 -12.28
C VAL A 387 -39.01 4.77 -12.21
N MET A 388 -39.81 4.43 -11.19
CA MET A 388 -40.29 3.05 -11.01
C MET A 388 -41.21 2.56 -12.13
N GLU A 389 -41.92 3.46 -12.82
CA GLU A 389 -42.67 3.12 -14.02
C GLU A 389 -41.78 2.61 -15.17
N PHE A 390 -40.50 2.96 -15.17
CA PHE A 390 -39.51 2.53 -16.17
C PHE A 390 -38.63 1.38 -15.68
N PHE A 391 -38.93 0.76 -14.54
CA PHE A 391 -38.06 -0.22 -13.90
C PHE A 391 -37.63 -1.37 -14.84
N SER A 392 -38.57 -1.94 -15.61
CA SER A 392 -38.28 -3.01 -16.57
C SER A 392 -37.38 -2.52 -17.73
N GLU A 393 -37.57 -1.28 -18.19
CA GLU A 393 -36.73 -0.68 -19.23
C GLU A 393 -35.31 -0.43 -18.70
N ILE A 394 -35.18 0.04 -17.46
CA ILE A 394 -33.91 0.25 -16.77
C ILE A 394 -33.15 -1.06 -16.61
N ILE A 395 -33.83 -2.14 -16.19
CA ILE A 395 -33.22 -3.49 -16.12
C ILE A 395 -32.69 -3.89 -17.50
N SER A 396 -33.50 -3.75 -18.55
CA SER A 396 -33.09 -4.09 -19.91
C SER A 396 -31.88 -3.26 -20.38
N ASP A 397 -31.84 -1.96 -20.07
CA ASP A 397 -30.70 -1.10 -20.42
C ASP A 397 -29.41 -1.51 -19.70
N ILE A 398 -29.50 -1.86 -18.42
CA ILE A 398 -28.34 -2.33 -17.65
C ILE A 398 -27.86 -3.69 -18.18
N GLN A 399 -28.79 -4.60 -18.48
CA GLN A 399 -28.50 -5.94 -19.02
C GLN A 399 -27.76 -5.93 -20.36
N LYS A 400 -27.91 -4.87 -21.18
CA LYS A 400 -27.19 -4.73 -22.46
C LYS A 400 -25.67 -4.69 -22.30
N SER A 401 -25.17 -4.27 -21.14
CA SER A 401 -23.73 -4.05 -20.90
C SER A 401 -23.21 -4.67 -19.61
N ASN A 402 -24.07 -5.16 -18.73
CA ASN A 402 -23.71 -5.68 -17.41
C ASN A 402 -24.57 -6.88 -17.03
N GLY A 403 -24.08 -7.73 -16.13
CA GLY A 403 -24.83 -8.88 -15.63
C GLY A 403 -25.78 -8.48 -14.50
N VAL A 404 -27.09 -8.45 -14.75
CA VAL A 404 -28.08 -8.30 -13.66
C VAL A 404 -28.29 -9.66 -13.00
N LEU A 405 -27.84 -9.79 -11.74
CA LEU A 405 -27.89 -11.04 -10.98
C LEU A 405 -29.26 -11.29 -10.35
N SER A 406 -29.86 -10.22 -9.83
CA SER A 406 -31.20 -10.26 -9.24
C SER A 406 -31.79 -8.86 -9.20
N PHE A 407 -33.11 -8.80 -9.11
CA PHE A 407 -33.83 -7.57 -8.83
C PHE A 407 -35.03 -7.86 -7.93
N LYS A 408 -35.46 -6.87 -7.15
CA LYS A 408 -36.71 -6.91 -6.39
C LYS A 408 -37.32 -5.50 -6.30
N ARG A 409 -38.62 -5.45 -6.10
CA ARG A 409 -39.35 -4.22 -5.74
C ARG A 409 -39.60 -4.23 -4.24
N MET A 410 -39.55 -3.08 -3.60
CA MET A 410 -39.88 -2.91 -2.19
C MET A 410 -40.81 -1.70 -2.06
N ASN A 411 -41.97 -1.89 -1.43
CA ASN A 411 -42.90 -0.80 -1.16
C ASN A 411 -42.82 -0.43 0.32
N LEU A 412 -42.04 0.60 0.63
CA LEU A 412 -41.82 1.01 2.02
C LEU A 412 -43.02 1.79 2.55
N LYS A 413 -43.37 1.58 3.83
CA LYS A 413 -44.28 2.47 4.56
C LYS A 413 -43.69 3.89 4.60
N LYS A 414 -44.56 4.90 4.46
CA LYS A 414 -44.13 6.31 4.34
C LYS A 414 -43.23 6.76 5.49
N ASP A 415 -43.56 6.37 6.72
CA ASP A 415 -42.80 6.72 7.93
C ASP A 415 -41.36 6.17 7.93
N TYR A 416 -41.13 5.05 7.23
CA TYR A 416 -39.81 4.41 7.14
C TYR A 416 -39.05 4.79 5.86
N PHE A 417 -39.73 5.31 4.84
CA PHE A 417 -39.10 5.71 3.59
C PHE A 417 -38.06 6.82 3.79
N GLU A 418 -38.40 7.85 4.57
CA GLU A 418 -37.47 8.97 4.82
C GLU A 418 -36.22 8.52 5.58
N GLU A 419 -36.40 7.66 6.59
CA GLU A 419 -35.30 7.09 7.37
C GLU A 419 -34.43 6.18 6.50
N PHE A 420 -35.04 5.35 5.65
CA PHE A 420 -34.35 4.49 4.69
C PHE A 420 -33.46 5.31 3.75
N VAL A 421 -34.01 6.32 3.08
CA VAL A 421 -33.25 7.19 2.17
C VAL A 421 -32.11 7.87 2.91
N SER A 422 -32.37 8.37 4.12
CA SER A 422 -31.35 9.02 4.94
C SER A 422 -30.21 8.06 5.31
N LYS A 423 -30.50 6.81 5.68
CA LYS A 423 -29.48 5.79 5.99
C LYS A 423 -28.68 5.34 4.77
N ILE A 424 -29.32 5.21 3.61
CA ILE A 424 -28.62 4.94 2.34
C ILE A 424 -27.62 6.06 2.04
N TYR A 425 -28.04 7.32 2.15
CA TYR A 425 -27.16 8.46 1.86
C TYR A 425 -26.16 8.78 2.98
N ALA A 426 -26.38 8.35 4.22
CA ALA A 426 -25.41 8.50 5.30
C ALA A 426 -24.10 7.74 5.06
N CYS A 427 -24.12 6.74 4.17
CA CYS A 427 -22.92 6.03 3.71
C CYS A 427 -22.05 6.88 2.76
N ASP A 428 -22.64 7.92 2.16
CA ASP A 428 -21.97 8.90 1.30
C ASP A 428 -21.53 10.14 2.10
N ASP A 429 -20.42 10.77 1.67
CA ASP A 429 -20.04 12.13 2.10
C ASP A 429 -20.98 13.17 1.44
N ILE A 430 -22.25 13.20 1.83
CA ILE A 430 -23.26 14.12 1.32
C ILE A 430 -23.86 14.97 2.46
N GLU A 431 -24.05 16.26 2.19
CA GLU A 431 -24.63 17.20 3.16
C GLU A 431 -26.13 16.95 3.34
N ASP A 432 -26.62 17.01 4.58
CA ASP A 432 -28.02 16.74 4.95
C ASP A 432 -29.05 17.51 4.12
N TRP A 433 -28.75 18.77 3.76
CA TRP A 433 -29.66 19.58 2.96
C TRP A 433 -29.91 18.99 1.57
N LYS A 434 -28.93 18.27 0.99
CA LYS A 434 -29.10 17.58 -0.30
C LYS A 434 -30.00 16.36 -0.16
N ILE A 435 -29.91 15.64 0.95
CA ILE A 435 -30.81 14.53 1.28
C ILE A 435 -32.24 15.05 1.41
N LYS A 436 -32.46 16.12 2.19
CA LYS A 436 -33.79 16.75 2.34
C LYS A 436 -34.39 17.18 1.01
N LYS A 437 -33.58 17.76 0.10
CA LYS A 437 -34.06 18.13 -1.24
C LYS A 437 -34.47 16.93 -2.09
N LYS A 438 -33.74 15.81 -2.00
CA LYS A 438 -34.12 14.55 -2.67
C LYS A 438 -35.43 14.01 -2.11
N LEU A 439 -35.59 13.96 -0.79
CA LEU A 439 -36.82 13.53 -0.13
C LEU A 439 -38.03 14.36 -0.57
N ASN A 440 -37.90 15.69 -0.55
CA ASN A 440 -38.96 16.59 -1.00
C ASN A 440 -39.36 16.33 -2.46
N ALA A 441 -38.39 16.06 -3.34
CA ALA A 441 -38.66 15.75 -4.73
C ALA A 441 -39.32 14.37 -4.93
N MET A 442 -39.15 13.44 -3.99
CA MET A 442 -39.75 12.11 -4.02
C MET A 442 -41.08 12.00 -3.27
N ASN A 443 -41.46 13.00 -2.45
CA ASN A 443 -42.64 12.94 -1.57
C ASN A 443 -43.99 12.78 -2.30
N ASN A 444 -44.06 13.17 -3.57
CA ASN A 444 -45.28 13.04 -4.40
C ASN A 444 -45.42 11.69 -5.10
N TYR A 445 -44.46 10.77 -4.90
CA TYR A 445 -44.46 9.44 -5.50
C TYR A 445 -44.79 8.37 -4.45
N ASN A 446 -45.26 7.22 -4.92
CA ASN A 446 -45.38 6.03 -4.07
C ASN A 446 -44.00 5.64 -3.53
N CYS A 447 -43.91 5.18 -2.29
CA CYS A 447 -42.64 4.78 -1.66
C CYS A 447 -42.10 3.43 -2.18
N GLU A 448 -42.41 3.09 -3.43
CA GLU A 448 -41.89 1.92 -4.13
C GLU A 448 -40.47 2.22 -4.62
N ILE A 449 -39.55 1.31 -4.35
CA ILE A 449 -38.17 1.34 -4.83
C ILE A 449 -37.82 0.03 -5.52
N GLY A 450 -36.90 0.11 -6.46
CA GLY A 450 -36.34 -1.03 -7.15
C GLY A 450 -34.92 -1.29 -6.63
N ILE A 451 -34.62 -2.53 -6.28
CA ILE A 451 -33.27 -2.95 -5.90
C ILE A 451 -32.75 -3.87 -6.99
N LEU A 452 -31.59 -3.58 -7.55
CA LEU A 452 -30.88 -4.50 -8.46
C LEU A 452 -29.51 -4.83 -7.87
N ARG A 453 -29.10 -6.09 -8.03
CA ARG A 453 -27.73 -6.53 -7.80
C ARG A 453 -27.09 -6.76 -9.15
N VAL A 454 -26.10 -5.96 -9.46
CA VAL A 454 -25.48 -5.91 -10.79
C VAL A 454 -24.03 -6.28 -10.68
N PHE A 455 -23.65 -7.31 -11.42
CA PHE A 455 -22.27 -7.68 -11.64
C PHE A 455 -21.65 -6.76 -12.70
N ILE A 456 -20.50 -6.18 -12.37
CA ILE A 456 -19.70 -5.33 -13.26
C ILE A 456 -18.32 -5.96 -13.38
N SER A 457 -17.97 -6.45 -14.57
CA SER A 457 -16.73 -7.20 -14.83
C SER A 457 -15.47 -6.36 -14.62
N GLU A 458 -15.49 -5.10 -15.06
CA GLU A 458 -14.35 -4.19 -14.96
C GLU A 458 -14.76 -2.88 -14.27
N PRO A 459 -14.85 -2.85 -12.93
CA PRO A 459 -15.31 -1.66 -12.22
C PRO A 459 -14.35 -0.46 -12.34
N ASN A 460 -13.09 -0.68 -12.74
CA ASN A 460 -12.09 0.37 -12.97
C ASN A 460 -12.02 1.38 -11.83
N PHE A 461 -11.61 0.91 -10.65
CA PHE A 461 -11.53 1.76 -9.46
C PHE A 461 -10.45 2.84 -9.59
N ARG A 462 -10.84 4.09 -9.38
CA ARG A 462 -9.92 5.23 -9.14
C ARG A 462 -10.02 5.68 -7.69
N ARG A 463 -9.01 6.40 -7.20
CA ARG A 463 -9.08 7.04 -5.87
C ARG A 463 -9.75 8.41 -5.98
N LYS A 464 -10.75 8.67 -5.13
CA LYS A 464 -11.42 9.98 -5.06
C LYS A 464 -10.47 10.99 -4.42
N ALA A 465 -10.27 12.16 -5.06
CA ALA A 465 -9.31 13.16 -4.60
C ALA A 465 -9.63 13.71 -3.19
N SER A 466 -10.91 13.77 -2.81
CA SER A 466 -11.35 14.37 -1.56
C SER A 466 -11.09 13.50 -0.33
N ASN A 467 -11.23 12.17 -0.43
CA ASN A 467 -11.19 11.26 0.72
C ASN A 467 -10.37 9.97 0.47
N ASN A 468 -9.73 9.84 -0.69
CA ASN A 468 -8.91 8.72 -1.10
C ASN A 468 -9.61 7.35 -1.17
N ARG A 469 -10.95 7.31 -1.03
CA ARG A 469 -11.75 6.08 -1.15
C ARG A 469 -11.79 5.62 -2.62
N PRO A 470 -11.83 4.31 -2.89
CA PRO A 470 -11.99 3.80 -4.24
C PRO A 470 -13.40 4.10 -4.74
N ILE A 471 -13.50 4.54 -6.00
CA ILE A 471 -14.76 4.74 -6.72
C ILE A 471 -14.69 4.06 -8.08
N SER A 472 -15.70 3.26 -8.39
CA SER A 472 -15.85 2.56 -9.65
C SER A 472 -16.22 3.54 -10.75
N GLN A 473 -15.33 3.73 -11.73
CA GLN A 473 -15.59 4.61 -12.88
C GLN A 473 -16.77 4.08 -13.71
N GLN A 474 -16.88 2.75 -13.84
CA GLN A 474 -17.97 2.12 -14.59
C GLN A 474 -19.33 2.41 -13.92
N VAL A 475 -19.39 2.39 -12.59
CA VAL A 475 -20.59 2.77 -11.84
C VAL A 475 -20.95 4.25 -12.06
N GLU A 476 -19.96 5.15 -12.08
CA GLU A 476 -20.20 6.57 -12.40
C GLU A 476 -20.81 6.74 -13.81
N GLU A 477 -20.29 5.99 -14.79
CA GLU A 477 -20.79 6.00 -16.16
C GLU A 477 -22.22 5.50 -16.27
N ILE A 478 -22.54 4.37 -15.62
CA ILE A 478 -23.90 3.81 -15.59
C ILE A 478 -24.87 4.80 -14.94
N LYS A 479 -24.52 5.39 -13.78
CA LYS A 479 -25.33 6.43 -13.12
C LYS A 479 -25.63 7.56 -14.09
N ARG A 480 -24.60 8.07 -14.79
CA ARG A 480 -24.74 9.16 -15.75
C ARG A 480 -25.63 8.78 -16.93
N ALA A 481 -25.46 7.60 -17.51
CA ALA A 481 -26.23 7.13 -18.66
C ALA A 481 -27.73 6.98 -18.33
N ILE A 482 -28.07 6.31 -17.22
CA ILE A 482 -29.47 6.17 -16.78
C ILE A 482 -30.07 7.54 -16.48
N ARG A 483 -29.38 8.40 -15.71
CA ARG A 483 -29.90 9.74 -15.40
C ARG A 483 -30.12 10.57 -16.68
N ALA A 484 -29.20 10.51 -17.64
CA ALA A 484 -29.34 11.24 -18.90
C ALA A 484 -30.53 10.76 -19.72
N LYS A 485 -30.78 9.44 -19.78
CA LYS A 485 -31.88 8.85 -20.54
C LYS A 485 -33.26 9.15 -19.93
N TYR A 486 -33.39 9.08 -18.60
CA TYR A 486 -34.70 9.15 -17.94
C TYR A 486 -35.05 10.54 -17.39
N LYS A 487 -34.10 11.47 -17.21
CA LYS A 487 -34.38 12.80 -16.64
C LYS A 487 -35.48 13.59 -17.35
N THR A 488 -35.60 13.47 -18.67
CA THR A 488 -36.59 14.22 -19.47
C THR A 488 -37.99 13.62 -19.39
N ARG A 489 -38.11 12.39 -18.86
CA ARG A 489 -39.36 11.66 -18.69
C ARG A 489 -39.94 11.83 -17.29
N ILE A 490 -39.21 12.50 -16.38
CA ILE A 490 -39.61 12.72 -14.99
C ILE A 490 -40.00 14.19 -14.85
N PRO A 491 -41.27 14.50 -14.53
CA PRO A 491 -41.71 15.88 -14.29
C PRO A 491 -40.89 16.52 -13.18
N ASN A 492 -40.39 17.75 -13.43
CA ASN A 492 -39.59 18.49 -12.46
C ASN A 492 -38.39 17.68 -11.93
N TYR A 493 -37.63 17.01 -12.81
CA TYR A 493 -36.44 16.26 -12.38
C TYR A 493 -35.40 17.16 -11.70
N ILE A 494 -35.08 16.88 -10.44
CA ILE A 494 -34.02 17.57 -9.71
C ILE A 494 -33.20 16.58 -8.88
N TYR A 495 -31.93 16.89 -8.64
CA TYR A 495 -31.09 16.26 -7.60
C TYR A 495 -30.88 14.75 -7.69
N ASP A 496 -30.66 14.19 -8.89
CA ASP A 496 -30.23 12.79 -9.04
C ASP A 496 -31.18 11.78 -8.35
N ILE A 497 -32.49 11.97 -8.52
CA ILE A 497 -33.56 11.14 -7.92
C ILE A 497 -34.01 9.97 -8.81
N ALA A 498 -33.20 9.57 -9.79
CA ALA A 498 -33.47 8.39 -10.62
C ALA A 498 -32.83 7.12 -10.02
N ILE A 499 -31.53 7.20 -9.71
CA ILE A 499 -30.73 6.03 -9.34
C ILE A 499 -29.62 6.39 -8.36
N HIS A 500 -29.42 5.53 -7.37
CA HIS A 500 -28.28 5.52 -6.46
C HIS A 500 -27.56 4.17 -6.54
N ILE A 501 -26.23 4.20 -6.54
CA ILE A 501 -25.38 3.01 -6.68
C ILE A 501 -24.16 3.20 -5.78
N GLY A 502 -23.80 2.16 -5.02
CA GLY A 502 -22.60 2.14 -4.21
C GLY A 502 -21.34 2.37 -5.03
N ASP A 503 -20.44 3.23 -4.55
CA ASP A 503 -19.22 3.60 -5.28
C ASP A 503 -18.17 2.48 -5.29
N ASN A 504 -18.23 1.58 -4.32
CA ASN A 504 -17.33 0.42 -4.16
C ASN A 504 -18.03 -0.71 -3.40
N TYR A 505 -17.32 -1.83 -3.23
CA TYR A 505 -17.88 -3.01 -2.56
C TYR A 505 -18.17 -2.79 -1.06
N ALA A 506 -17.43 -1.92 -0.37
CA ALA A 506 -17.72 -1.62 1.04
C ALA A 506 -19.02 -0.80 1.17
N HIS A 507 -19.20 0.20 0.30
CA HIS A 507 -20.46 0.95 0.23
C HIS A 507 -21.63 0.01 -0.15
N THR A 508 -21.40 -0.96 -1.04
CA THR A 508 -22.41 -1.98 -1.36
C THR A 508 -22.81 -2.80 -0.13
N ASP A 509 -21.86 -3.19 0.72
CA ASP A 509 -22.17 -3.89 1.99
C ASP A 509 -23.04 -3.04 2.92
N GLU A 510 -22.71 -1.76 3.07
CA GLU A 510 -23.47 -0.83 3.91
C GLU A 510 -24.90 -0.67 3.39
N MET A 511 -25.08 -0.49 2.08
CA MET A 511 -26.40 -0.41 1.45
C MET A 511 -27.22 -1.70 1.63
N GLU A 512 -26.62 -2.88 1.43
CA GLU A 512 -27.30 -4.16 1.60
C GLU A 512 -27.75 -4.37 3.06
N ASN A 513 -26.97 -3.92 4.05
CA ASN A 513 -27.36 -3.98 5.45
C ASN A 513 -28.62 -3.12 5.72
N VAL A 514 -28.67 -1.91 5.15
CA VAL A 514 -29.86 -1.04 5.24
C VAL A 514 -31.04 -1.68 4.51
N ILE A 515 -30.85 -2.22 3.31
CA ILE A 515 -31.91 -2.89 2.54
C ILE A 515 -32.50 -4.08 3.31
N THR A 516 -31.65 -4.90 3.94
CA THR A 516 -32.10 -6.03 4.76
C THR A 516 -32.89 -5.54 5.98
N MET A 517 -32.37 -4.56 6.71
CA MET A 517 -33.02 -3.98 7.89
C MET A 517 -34.42 -3.45 7.58
N TYR A 518 -34.62 -2.86 6.40
CA TYR A 518 -35.90 -2.28 6.00
C TYR A 518 -36.84 -3.21 5.24
N SER A 519 -36.39 -4.43 4.91
CA SER A 519 -37.23 -5.37 4.16
C SER A 519 -38.48 -5.81 4.93
N GLU A 520 -38.42 -5.80 6.26
CA GLU A 520 -39.52 -6.16 7.17
C GLU A 520 -40.58 -5.04 7.32
N PHE A 521 -40.26 -3.81 6.90
CA PHE A 521 -41.17 -2.65 7.00
C PHE A 521 -41.88 -2.32 5.68
N CYS A 522 -41.85 -3.27 4.72
CA CYS A 522 -42.63 -3.15 3.50
C CYS A 522 -44.13 -3.27 3.78
N ASN A 523 -44.94 -2.64 2.95
CA ASN A 523 -46.37 -2.97 2.85
C ASN A 523 -46.49 -4.39 2.27
N GLU A 524 -47.45 -5.17 2.79
CA GLU A 524 -47.81 -6.47 2.23
C GLU A 524 -48.32 -6.36 0.78
#